data_AF-A0A9W6Y9J5-F1
#
_entry.id   AF-A0A9W6Y9J5-F1
#
_cell.length_a   1.000
_cell.length_b   1.000
_cell.length_c   1.000
_cell.angle_alpha   90.00
_cell.angle_beta   90.00
_cell.angle_gamma   90.00
#
_symmetry.space_group_name_H-M   'P 1'
#
loop_
_entity.id
_entity.type
_entity.pdbx_description
1 polymer ?
#
loop_
_entity_poly.entity_id
_entity_poly.type
_entity_poly.pdbx_seq_one_letter_code
_entity_poly.pdbx_strand_id
1 'polypeptide(L)'
;MIHLGVHEGLQHLPPLNGVPNLQTLSIAWMFRLEQLPPFDNIQNLRRLVISVVPFLKWIPDMTPLRKLEEFTILPGVICCNGFLGPCDLTDYLCEGSLLAGFPPTECLVNSTDPTSPISTFFGSASTKMNFDKFAPTVCENWSPGAVYIDNTPTKEKIDMCEGKLFRECYLPGNITGICYSMRFQVLSCIFDDSRIALRRYQIQQDVGPPCDPVDEKWLGCSG
;
A
#
# COMPACT_ATOMS: atom_id res chain seq x y z
N MET A 1 -5.57 -16.30 -12.90
CA MET A 1 -5.41 -15.29 -11.83
C MET A 1 -4.14 -14.51 -12.12
N ILE A 2 -4.14 -13.21 -11.88
CA ILE A 2 -2.94 -12.37 -11.89
C ILE A 2 -2.83 -11.73 -10.50
N HIS A 3 -1.66 -11.85 -9.90
CA HIS A 3 -1.30 -11.13 -8.69
C HIS A 3 0.01 -10.39 -8.96
N LEU A 4 -0.02 -9.06 -8.86
CA LEU A 4 1.14 -8.19 -9.00
C LEU A 4 1.43 -7.58 -7.64
N GLY A 5 2.61 -7.86 -7.10
CA GLY A 5 3.02 -7.47 -5.76
C GLY A 5 4.40 -6.82 -5.79
N VAL A 6 4.60 -5.72 -5.07
CA VAL A 6 5.91 -5.16 -4.72
C VAL A 6 6.77 -4.87 -5.98
N HIS A 7 6.32 -3.90 -6.79
CA HIS A 7 7.09 -3.44 -7.95
C HIS A 7 7.42 -1.96 -7.85
N GLU A 8 8.68 -1.64 -7.57
CA GLU A 8 9.12 -0.27 -7.26
C GLU A 8 9.05 0.68 -8.46
N GLY A 9 9.28 0.18 -9.67
CA GLY A 9 9.37 1.02 -10.88
C GLY A 9 8.14 1.03 -11.79
N LEU A 10 7.13 0.18 -11.56
CA LEU A 10 6.07 -0.03 -12.55
C LEU A 10 4.98 1.03 -12.40
N GLN A 11 5.02 2.01 -13.29
CA GLN A 11 4.06 3.13 -13.33
C GLN A 11 2.76 2.80 -14.06
N HIS A 12 2.82 1.89 -15.04
CA HIS A 12 1.70 1.53 -15.88
C HIS A 12 1.70 0.02 -16.12
N LEU A 13 0.52 -0.59 -16.06
CA LEU A 13 0.36 -1.98 -16.51
C LEU A 13 0.11 -2.01 -18.02
N PRO A 14 0.62 -3.02 -18.73
CA PRO A 14 0.24 -3.24 -20.12
C PRO A 14 -1.26 -3.54 -20.23
N PRO A 15 -1.86 -3.37 -21.43
CA PRO A 15 -3.25 -3.76 -21.68
C PRO A 15 -3.52 -5.22 -21.31
N LEU A 16 -4.70 -5.51 -20.77
CA LEU A 16 -5.10 -6.85 -20.34
C LEU A 16 -5.75 -7.69 -21.47
N ASN A 17 -5.43 -7.38 -22.73
CA ASN A 17 -6.01 -8.05 -23.91
C ASN A 17 -5.56 -9.52 -24.07
N GLY A 18 -4.41 -9.90 -23.51
CA GLY A 18 -3.91 -11.28 -23.53
C GLY A 18 -4.55 -12.23 -22.51
N VAL A 19 -5.47 -11.74 -21.67
CA VAL A 19 -6.03 -12.51 -20.54
C VAL A 19 -7.57 -12.48 -20.46
N PRO A 20 -8.29 -12.86 -21.53
CA PRO A 20 -9.76 -12.73 -21.61
C PRO A 20 -10.55 -13.58 -20.60
N ASN A 21 -9.91 -14.62 -20.04
CA ASN A 21 -10.49 -15.50 -19.03
C ASN A 21 -10.05 -15.15 -17.61
N LEU A 22 -9.47 -13.96 -17.39
CA LEU A 22 -9.01 -13.53 -16.07
C LEU A 22 -10.19 -13.43 -15.10
N GLN A 23 -10.15 -14.20 -14.02
CA GLN A 23 -11.17 -14.18 -12.95
C GLN A 23 -10.74 -13.38 -11.71
N THR A 24 -9.44 -13.22 -11.50
CA THR A 24 -8.90 -12.53 -10.32
C THR A 24 -7.73 -11.66 -10.74
N LEU A 25 -7.81 -10.38 -10.39
CA LEU A 25 -6.75 -9.40 -10.51
C LEU A 25 -6.49 -8.83 -9.12
N SER A 26 -5.30 -9.09 -8.60
CA SER A 26 -4.83 -8.54 -7.34
C SER A 26 -3.59 -7.70 -7.59
N ILE A 27 -3.64 -6.45 -7.15
CA ILE A 27 -2.57 -5.48 -7.30
C ILE A 27 -2.23 -5.01 -5.89
N ALA A 28 -1.00 -5.26 -5.47
CA ALA A 28 -0.57 -5.09 -4.10
C ALA A 28 0.79 -4.36 -4.04
N TRP A 29 0.94 -3.38 -3.15
CA TRP A 29 2.25 -2.74 -2.89
C TRP A 29 2.89 -2.16 -4.15
N MET A 30 2.15 -1.29 -4.85
CA MET A 30 2.57 -0.66 -6.11
C MET A 30 2.71 0.85 -5.90
N PHE A 31 3.89 1.31 -5.49
CA PHE A 31 4.15 2.71 -5.07
C PHE A 31 4.40 3.71 -6.20
N ARG A 32 4.24 3.29 -7.46
CA ARG A 32 4.31 4.20 -8.62
C ARG A 32 3.14 4.06 -9.57
N LEU A 33 2.23 3.12 -9.31
CA LEU A 33 1.12 2.85 -10.20
C LEU A 33 0.02 3.89 -9.99
N GLU A 34 -0.14 4.78 -10.96
CA GLU A 34 -1.14 5.86 -10.88
C GLU A 34 -2.46 5.51 -11.58
N GLN A 35 -2.43 4.55 -12.51
CA GLN A 35 -3.55 4.24 -13.40
C GLN A 35 -3.61 2.75 -13.74
N LEU A 36 -4.83 2.23 -13.91
CA LEU A 36 -5.06 0.87 -14.42
C LEU A 36 -5.42 0.89 -15.92
N PRO A 37 -5.07 -0.16 -16.68
CA PRO A 37 -5.50 -0.31 -18.06
C PRO A 37 -7.01 -0.58 -18.13
N PRO A 38 -7.68 -0.28 -19.27
CA PRO A 38 -9.11 -0.52 -19.44
C PRO A 38 -9.53 -1.98 -19.21
N PHE A 39 -10.77 -2.16 -18.73
CA PHE A 39 -11.32 -3.47 -18.38
C PHE A 39 -12.09 -4.18 -19.50
N ASP A 40 -12.11 -3.61 -20.72
CA ASP A 40 -12.92 -4.07 -21.86
C ASP A 40 -12.71 -5.55 -22.21
N ASN A 41 -11.50 -6.05 -21.99
CA ASN A 41 -11.08 -7.40 -22.35
C ASN A 41 -11.15 -8.43 -21.21
N ILE A 42 -11.53 -8.03 -19.98
CA ILE A 42 -11.54 -8.91 -18.80
C ILE A 42 -12.93 -9.06 -18.19
N GLN A 43 -13.95 -9.24 -19.03
CA GLN A 43 -15.36 -9.34 -18.63
C GLN A 43 -15.68 -10.53 -17.70
N ASN A 44 -14.75 -11.49 -17.60
CA ASN A 44 -14.85 -12.65 -16.70
C ASN A 44 -14.32 -12.39 -15.28
N LEU A 45 -13.85 -11.18 -14.99
CA LEU A 45 -13.30 -10.84 -13.68
C LEU A 45 -14.37 -10.97 -12.60
N ARG A 46 -14.06 -11.74 -11.56
CA ARG A 46 -14.89 -11.95 -10.38
C ARG A 46 -14.34 -11.24 -9.14
N ARG A 47 -13.01 -11.13 -9.04
CA ARG A 47 -12.33 -10.50 -7.90
C ARG A 47 -11.34 -9.44 -8.37
N LEU A 48 -11.50 -8.22 -7.90
CA LEU A 48 -10.56 -7.11 -8.05
C LEU A 48 -10.10 -6.64 -6.67
N VAL A 49 -8.81 -6.82 -6.37
CA VAL A 49 -8.22 -6.38 -5.09
C VAL A 49 -7.10 -5.40 -5.37
N ILE A 50 -7.21 -4.20 -4.82
CA ILE A 50 -6.21 -3.14 -4.89
C ILE A 50 -5.79 -2.84 -3.46
N SER A 51 -4.60 -3.31 -3.07
CA SER A 51 -4.12 -3.25 -1.69
C SER A 51 -2.82 -2.47 -1.64
N VAL A 52 -2.78 -1.34 -0.92
CA VAL A 52 -1.57 -0.52 -0.81
C VAL A 52 -1.06 -0.07 -2.19
N VAL A 53 -1.92 0.66 -2.90
CA VAL A 53 -1.59 1.32 -4.18
C VAL A 53 -1.88 2.81 -3.99
N PRO A 54 -1.07 3.50 -3.16
CA PRO A 54 -1.46 4.78 -2.57
C PRO A 54 -1.64 5.89 -3.60
N PHE A 55 -0.99 5.80 -4.77
CA PHE A 55 -1.04 6.82 -5.81
C PHE A 55 -2.01 6.52 -6.95
N LEU A 56 -2.78 5.42 -6.87
CA LEU A 56 -3.82 5.17 -7.86
C LEU A 56 -4.80 6.34 -7.81
N LYS A 57 -4.93 7.08 -8.92
CA LYS A 57 -5.75 8.30 -8.95
C LYS A 57 -7.20 8.01 -9.30
N TRP A 58 -7.46 7.01 -10.13
CA TRP A 58 -8.81 6.59 -10.52
C TRP A 58 -8.83 5.14 -11.02
N ILE A 59 -10.03 4.57 -11.15
CA ILE A 59 -10.25 3.27 -11.77
C ILE A 59 -10.96 3.47 -13.13
N PRO A 60 -10.61 2.68 -14.18
CA PRO A 60 -11.32 2.67 -15.46
C PRO A 60 -12.80 2.32 -15.33
N ASP A 61 -13.58 2.55 -16.39
CA ASP A 61 -14.99 2.18 -16.39
C ASP A 61 -15.18 0.69 -16.07
N MET A 62 -16.03 0.41 -15.09
CA MET A 62 -16.33 -0.94 -14.62
C MET A 62 -17.54 -1.56 -15.34
N THR A 63 -18.15 -0.88 -16.32
CA THR A 63 -19.23 -1.42 -17.16
C THR A 63 -18.93 -2.83 -17.73
N PRO A 64 -17.69 -3.17 -18.15
CA PRO A 64 -17.37 -4.52 -18.62
C PRO A 64 -17.42 -5.62 -17.54
N LEU A 65 -17.28 -5.26 -16.25
CA LEU A 65 -17.07 -6.19 -15.13
C LEU A 65 -18.38 -6.79 -14.59
N ARG A 66 -19.17 -7.41 -15.47
CA ARG A 66 -20.53 -7.89 -15.14
C ARG A 66 -20.57 -9.07 -14.15
N LYS A 67 -19.44 -9.75 -13.95
CA LYS A 67 -19.32 -10.93 -13.07
C LYS A 67 -18.61 -10.62 -11.75
N LEU A 68 -18.43 -9.34 -11.41
CA LEU A 68 -17.70 -8.93 -10.22
C LEU A 68 -18.46 -9.33 -8.94
N GLU A 69 -17.83 -10.23 -8.19
CA GLU A 69 -18.30 -10.81 -6.92
C GLU A 69 -17.59 -10.17 -5.73
N GLU A 70 -16.38 -9.66 -5.93
CA GLU A 70 -15.57 -9.03 -4.89
C GLU A 70 -14.77 -7.86 -5.45
N PHE A 71 -14.84 -6.73 -4.75
CA PHE A 71 -14.05 -5.54 -5.04
C PHE A 71 -13.54 -4.95 -3.73
N THR A 72 -12.23 -4.78 -3.64
CA THR A 72 -11.58 -4.15 -2.50
C THR A 72 -10.59 -3.12 -3.00
N ILE A 73 -10.64 -1.93 -2.40
CA ILE A 73 -9.58 -0.95 -2.52
C ILE A 73 -9.23 -0.42 -1.13
N LEU A 74 -8.00 -0.67 -0.70
CA LEU A 74 -7.50 -0.04 0.51
C LEU A 74 -7.28 1.46 0.25
N PRO A 75 -7.41 2.30 1.30
CA PRO A 75 -7.21 3.74 1.17
C PRO A 75 -5.95 4.18 0.45
N GLY A 76 -6.11 5.26 -0.33
CA GLY A 76 -5.10 5.95 -1.13
C GLY A 76 -5.69 7.23 -1.70
N VAL A 77 -4.95 7.94 -2.56
CA VAL A 77 -5.37 9.26 -3.08
C VAL A 77 -6.72 9.23 -3.80
N ILE A 78 -7.10 8.13 -4.45
CA ILE A 78 -8.42 7.92 -5.06
C ILE A 78 -9.61 8.17 -4.11
N CYS A 79 -9.39 8.01 -2.81
CA CYS A 79 -10.43 8.16 -1.80
C CYS A 79 -10.74 9.62 -1.45
N CYS A 80 -9.84 10.56 -1.79
CA CYS A 80 -9.94 11.98 -1.41
C CYS A 80 -9.67 12.95 -2.58
N ASN A 81 -9.17 12.49 -3.73
CA ASN A 81 -8.78 13.37 -4.85
C ASN A 81 -9.94 13.83 -5.77
N GLY A 82 -11.19 13.54 -5.40
CA GLY A 82 -12.37 13.91 -6.18
C GLY A 82 -12.95 12.81 -7.09
N PHE A 83 -12.35 11.61 -7.15
CA PHE A 83 -12.88 10.51 -7.98
C PHE A 83 -14.22 9.97 -7.45
N LEU A 84 -14.31 9.71 -6.14
CA LEU A 84 -15.50 9.11 -5.51
C LEU A 84 -16.54 10.14 -5.05
N GLY A 85 -16.16 11.40 -4.95
CA GLY A 85 -16.93 12.45 -4.30
C GLY A 85 -16.24 13.80 -4.40
N PRO A 86 -16.58 14.78 -3.55
CA PRO A 86 -15.83 16.02 -3.44
C PRO A 86 -14.36 15.76 -3.14
N CYS A 87 -13.47 16.57 -3.71
CA CYS A 87 -12.06 16.51 -3.36
C CYS A 87 -11.83 17.08 -1.96
N ASP A 88 -11.03 16.39 -1.14
CA ASP A 88 -10.62 16.82 0.20
C ASP A 88 -9.10 16.71 0.33
N LEU A 89 -8.40 17.84 0.16
CA LEU A 89 -6.94 17.91 0.30
C LEU A 89 -6.49 17.99 1.77
N THR A 90 -7.42 18.04 2.72
CA THR A 90 -7.12 17.99 4.16
C THR A 90 -7.12 16.57 4.72
N ASP A 91 -7.60 15.58 3.95
CA ASP A 91 -7.45 14.17 4.27
C ASP A 91 -5.97 13.78 4.24
N TYR A 92 -5.50 13.06 5.26
CA TYR A 92 -4.08 12.69 5.41
C TYR A 92 -3.51 11.90 4.21
N LEU A 93 -4.36 11.21 3.43
CA LEU A 93 -3.95 10.50 2.21
C LEU A 93 -3.66 11.47 1.06
N CYS A 94 -4.35 12.61 1.02
CA CYS A 94 -4.20 13.64 -0.02
C CYS A 94 -3.24 14.75 0.38
N GLU A 95 -3.20 15.14 1.66
CA GLU A 95 -2.25 16.13 2.20
C GLU A 95 -0.80 15.66 2.02
N GLY A 96 -0.57 14.35 2.02
CA GLY A 96 0.75 13.75 1.90
C GLY A 96 1.42 13.55 3.26
N SER A 97 2.41 12.65 3.31
CA SER A 97 3.17 12.38 4.52
C SER A 97 4.63 12.11 4.19
N LEU A 98 5.51 12.96 4.72
CA LEU A 98 6.96 12.75 4.62
C LEU A 98 7.41 11.45 5.29
N LEU A 99 6.78 11.08 6.41
CA LEU A 99 7.11 9.86 7.16
C LEU A 99 6.69 8.59 6.41
N ALA A 100 5.58 8.63 5.70
CA ALA A 100 5.08 7.49 4.93
C ALA A 100 5.50 7.51 3.46
N GLY A 101 6.32 8.49 3.06
CA GLY A 101 6.97 8.54 1.75
C GLY A 101 6.01 8.83 0.59
N PHE A 102 4.86 9.45 0.82
CA PHE A 102 3.93 9.83 -0.24
C PHE A 102 3.73 11.36 -0.33
N PRO A 103 3.96 11.98 -1.51
CA PRO A 103 3.77 13.41 -1.71
C PRO A 103 2.29 13.83 -1.62
N PRO A 104 2.02 15.13 -1.38
CA PRO A 104 0.69 15.70 -1.55
C PRO A 104 0.15 15.44 -2.97
N THR A 105 -1.17 15.29 -3.09
CA THR A 105 -1.85 15.15 -4.39
C THR A 105 -2.65 16.40 -4.73
N GLU A 106 -2.97 16.54 -6.01
CA GLU A 106 -3.92 17.54 -6.52
C GLU A 106 -5.29 16.89 -6.75
N CYS A 107 -6.34 17.71 -6.77
CA CYS A 107 -7.68 17.28 -7.15
C CYS A 107 -7.75 16.93 -8.64
N LEU A 108 -8.56 15.93 -8.97
CA LEU A 108 -8.84 15.60 -10.36
C LEU A 108 -9.69 16.71 -11.01
N VAL A 109 -9.21 17.22 -12.14
CA VAL A 109 -9.85 18.26 -12.94
C VAL A 109 -10.32 17.72 -14.29
N ASN A 110 -11.31 18.38 -14.88
CA ASN A 110 -11.82 18.01 -16.18
C ASN A 110 -10.76 18.29 -17.27
N SER A 111 -10.54 17.32 -18.17
CA SER A 111 -9.54 17.45 -19.24
C SER A 111 -9.84 18.56 -20.25
N THR A 112 -11.13 18.90 -20.44
CA THR A 112 -11.57 19.97 -21.36
C THR A 112 -11.74 21.33 -20.68
N ASP A 113 -11.88 21.34 -19.35
CA ASP A 113 -11.93 22.56 -18.53
C ASP A 113 -11.18 22.33 -17.20
N PRO A 114 -9.88 22.66 -17.15
CA PRO A 114 -9.06 22.45 -15.96
C PRO A 114 -9.50 23.27 -14.73
N THR A 115 -10.44 24.21 -14.89
CA THR A 115 -10.99 24.99 -13.77
C THR A 115 -12.18 24.30 -13.10
N SER A 116 -12.73 23.25 -13.72
CA SER A 116 -13.87 22.50 -13.23
C SER A 116 -13.44 21.14 -12.66
N PRO A 117 -14.03 20.70 -11.52
CA PRO A 117 -13.80 19.36 -10.99
C PRO A 117 -14.34 18.30 -11.97
N ILE A 118 -13.78 17.09 -11.91
CA ILE A 118 -14.34 15.95 -12.64
C ILE A 118 -15.74 15.60 -12.15
N SER A 119 -16.54 14.97 -13.02
CA SER A 119 -17.71 14.24 -12.56
C SER A 119 -17.28 13.01 -11.76
N THR A 120 -17.98 12.73 -10.66
CA THR A 120 -17.71 11.54 -9.84
C THR A 120 -17.80 10.27 -10.70
N PHE A 121 -16.88 9.34 -10.48
CA PHE A 121 -16.73 8.13 -11.30
C PHE A 121 -16.61 8.39 -12.81
N PHE A 122 -16.14 9.59 -13.21
CA PHE A 122 -16.20 10.08 -14.60
C PHE A 122 -17.59 10.00 -15.24
N GLY A 123 -18.66 10.05 -14.43
CA GLY A 123 -20.04 9.94 -14.89
C GLY A 123 -20.52 8.52 -15.20
N SER A 124 -19.73 7.48 -14.94
CA SER A 124 -20.17 6.10 -15.15
C SER A 124 -21.10 5.62 -14.04
N ALA A 125 -22.37 5.41 -14.40
CA ALA A 125 -23.38 4.83 -13.50
C ALA A 125 -23.02 3.39 -13.08
N SER A 126 -22.43 2.60 -13.98
CA SER A 126 -21.97 1.23 -13.69
C SER A 126 -20.84 1.22 -12.68
N THR A 127 -19.85 2.11 -12.83
CA THR A 127 -18.76 2.24 -11.87
C THR A 127 -19.30 2.66 -10.52
N LYS A 128 -20.15 3.70 -10.46
CA LYS A 128 -20.81 4.10 -9.21
C LYS A 128 -21.52 2.92 -8.53
N MET A 129 -22.31 2.16 -9.28
CA MET A 129 -23.06 1.02 -8.74
C MET A 129 -22.14 -0.06 -8.13
N ASN A 130 -20.97 -0.31 -8.74
CA ASN A 130 -19.99 -1.24 -8.17
C ASN A 130 -19.39 -0.70 -6.86
N PHE A 131 -19.02 0.58 -6.82
CA PHE A 131 -18.53 1.20 -5.58
C PHE A 131 -19.59 1.19 -4.48
N ASP A 132 -20.85 1.49 -4.80
CA ASP A 132 -21.96 1.43 -3.84
C ASP A 132 -22.17 -0.02 -3.33
N LYS A 133 -22.14 -1.01 -4.23
CA LYS A 133 -22.30 -2.44 -3.89
C LYS A 133 -21.22 -2.94 -2.92
N PHE A 134 -20.00 -2.44 -3.06
CA PHE A 134 -18.83 -2.88 -2.29
C PHE A 134 -18.32 -1.80 -1.30
N ALA A 135 -19.18 -0.86 -0.91
CA ALA A 135 -18.80 0.25 -0.03
C ALA A 135 -18.06 -0.16 1.26
N PRO A 136 -18.38 -1.30 1.93
CA PRO A 136 -17.66 -1.70 3.14
C PRO A 136 -16.19 -2.08 2.92
N THR A 137 -15.78 -2.41 1.69
CA THR A 137 -14.43 -2.90 1.37
C THR A 137 -13.65 -1.91 0.49
N VAL A 138 -14.19 -0.70 0.31
CA VAL A 138 -13.63 0.33 -0.56
C VAL A 138 -13.35 1.57 0.27
N CYS A 139 -12.09 2.00 0.30
CA CYS A 139 -11.66 3.20 1.03
C CYS A 139 -12.04 3.15 2.52
N GLU A 140 -12.09 1.96 3.11
CA GLU A 140 -12.31 1.82 4.56
C GLU A 140 -11.12 2.43 5.30
N ASN A 141 -11.39 3.47 6.11
CA ASN A 141 -10.36 4.18 6.86
C ASN A 141 -9.48 3.21 7.64
N TRP A 142 -8.17 3.44 7.58
CA TRP A 142 -7.27 2.67 8.41
C TRP A 142 -7.56 2.98 9.87
N SER A 143 -7.32 1.98 10.73
CA SER A 143 -7.39 2.20 12.17
C SER A 143 -6.52 3.41 12.55
N PRO A 144 -6.98 4.30 13.44
CA PRO A 144 -6.21 5.47 13.85
C PRO A 144 -4.78 5.08 14.26
N GLY A 145 -3.78 5.74 13.67
CA GLY A 145 -2.35 5.46 13.92
C GLY A 145 -1.73 4.37 13.03
N ALA A 146 -2.49 3.71 12.18
CA ALA A 146 -1.91 2.87 11.13
C ALA A 146 -1.18 3.77 10.13
N VAL A 147 0.15 3.63 10.06
CA VAL A 147 0.99 4.29 9.07
C VAL A 147 1.59 3.22 8.17
N TYR A 148 1.60 3.50 6.88
CA TYR A 148 2.28 2.64 5.93
C TYR A 148 3.77 2.89 6.04
N ILE A 149 4.47 1.89 6.57
CA ILE A 149 5.93 1.89 6.64
C ILE A 149 6.43 0.92 5.60
N ASP A 150 7.22 1.43 4.65
CA ASP A 150 7.87 0.60 3.64
C ASP A 150 9.02 -0.21 4.26
N ASN A 151 8.65 -1.39 4.74
CA ASN A 151 9.57 -2.41 5.23
C ASN A 151 9.96 -3.42 4.14
N THR A 152 9.82 -3.06 2.85
CA THR A 152 10.28 -3.91 1.75
C THR A 152 11.79 -4.13 1.88
N PRO A 153 12.27 -5.38 1.87
CA PRO A 153 13.70 -5.67 1.90
C PRO A 153 14.36 -5.17 0.61
N THR A 154 15.32 -4.26 0.76
CA THR A 154 16.26 -3.90 -0.32
C THR A 154 17.61 -4.50 0.01
N LYS A 155 18.52 -4.57 -0.98
CA LYS A 155 19.88 -5.04 -0.74
C LYS A 155 20.56 -4.23 0.37
N GLU A 156 20.40 -2.91 0.35
CA GLU A 156 20.95 -1.99 1.34
C GLU A 156 20.42 -2.31 2.75
N LYS A 157 19.08 -2.49 2.89
CA LYS A 157 18.46 -2.84 4.17
C LYS A 157 18.88 -4.22 4.66
N ILE A 158 19.12 -5.18 3.77
CA ILE A 158 19.59 -6.54 4.11
C ILE A 158 21.03 -6.50 4.59
N ASP A 159 21.90 -5.80 3.85
CA ASP A 159 23.33 -5.71 4.14
C ASP A 159 23.58 -5.05 5.51
N MET A 160 22.76 -4.07 5.91
CA MET A 160 22.80 -3.43 7.24
C MET A 160 22.72 -4.43 8.40
N CYS A 161 22.10 -5.59 8.20
CA CYS A 161 21.87 -6.56 9.26
C CYS A 161 22.99 -7.58 9.42
N GLU A 162 23.80 -7.82 8.39
CA GLU A 162 24.86 -8.85 8.38
C GLU A 162 24.42 -10.22 8.95
N GLY A 163 23.15 -10.59 8.76
CA GLY A 163 22.58 -11.84 9.28
C GLY A 163 22.27 -11.86 10.78
N LYS A 164 22.36 -10.73 11.50
CA LYS A 164 22.11 -10.65 12.95
C LYS A 164 20.70 -10.16 13.28
N LEU A 165 19.89 -11.06 13.85
CA LEU A 165 18.54 -10.74 14.31
C LEU A 165 18.60 -9.75 15.49
N PHE A 166 17.67 -8.80 15.55
CA PHE A 166 17.51 -7.78 16.59
C PHE A 166 18.62 -6.71 16.68
N ARG A 167 19.62 -6.76 15.81
CA ARG A 167 20.64 -5.71 15.68
C ARG A 167 20.00 -4.35 15.39
N GLU A 168 20.57 -3.29 15.98
CA GLU A 168 20.25 -1.90 15.67
C GLU A 168 20.73 -1.56 14.26
N CYS A 169 19.88 -0.90 13.47
CA CYS A 169 20.24 -0.46 12.12
C CYS A 169 19.66 0.94 11.84
N TYR A 170 20.10 1.62 10.78
CA TYR A 170 19.73 3.00 10.52
C TYR A 170 19.22 3.18 9.09
N LEU A 171 17.97 3.61 8.97
CA LEU A 171 17.31 3.93 7.71
C LEU A 171 17.55 5.41 7.32
N PRO A 172 17.34 5.79 6.04
CA PRO A 172 17.42 7.19 5.61
C PRO A 172 16.62 8.13 6.50
N GLY A 173 17.14 9.34 6.75
CA GLY A 173 16.57 10.27 7.73
C GLY A 173 16.98 9.98 9.18
N ASN A 174 18.00 9.13 9.38
CA ASN A 174 18.52 8.75 10.69
C ASN A 174 17.46 8.10 11.59
N ILE A 175 16.58 7.31 10.97
CA ILE A 175 15.53 6.56 11.66
C ILE A 175 16.15 5.26 12.19
N THR A 176 16.12 5.07 13.51
CA THR A 176 16.55 3.81 14.13
C THR A 176 15.58 2.69 13.78
N GLY A 177 16.12 1.61 13.21
CA GLY A 177 15.40 0.40 12.88
C GLY A 177 15.92 -0.81 13.66
N ILE A 178 15.26 -1.94 13.44
CA ILE A 178 15.62 -3.24 13.98
C ILE A 178 15.78 -4.25 12.84
N CYS A 179 16.83 -5.06 12.91
CA CYS A 179 17.00 -6.19 12.01
C CYS A 179 16.01 -7.29 12.37
N TYR A 180 15.00 -7.50 11.52
CA TYR A 180 13.92 -8.45 11.80
C TYR A 180 13.42 -9.14 10.53
N SER A 181 13.04 -10.41 10.64
CA SER A 181 12.37 -11.14 9.54
C SER A 181 10.88 -10.79 9.55
N MET A 182 10.51 -9.76 8.79
CA MET A 182 9.09 -9.42 8.63
C MET A 182 8.43 -10.46 7.71
N ARG A 183 7.30 -11.05 8.15
CA ARG A 183 6.48 -11.96 7.32
C ARG A 183 7.28 -13.15 6.73
N PHE A 184 8.23 -13.69 7.49
CA PHE A 184 9.12 -14.77 7.03
C PHE A 184 9.96 -14.43 5.79
N GLN A 185 10.21 -13.13 5.54
CA GLN A 185 11.13 -12.66 4.51
C GLN A 185 12.58 -12.73 5.01
N VAL A 186 13.52 -12.42 4.10
CA VAL A 186 14.93 -12.21 4.44
C VAL A 186 15.07 -11.20 5.58
N LEU A 187 16.08 -11.38 6.42
CA LEU A 187 16.42 -10.44 7.46
C LEU A 187 16.81 -9.09 6.83
N SER A 188 16.11 -8.03 7.19
CA SER A 188 16.41 -6.68 6.74
C SER A 188 16.16 -5.67 7.84
N CYS A 189 16.79 -4.50 7.71
CA CYS A 189 16.52 -3.36 8.56
C CYS A 189 15.09 -2.85 8.31
N ILE A 190 14.27 -2.79 9.36
CA ILE A 190 12.90 -2.30 9.30
C ILE A 190 12.66 -1.23 10.37
N PHE A 191 11.71 -0.33 10.12
CA PHE A 191 11.18 0.58 11.14
C PHE A 191 9.86 0.02 11.68
N ASP A 192 9.83 -0.33 12.96
CA ASP A 192 8.65 -0.89 13.63
C ASP A 192 8.80 -0.78 15.16
N ASP A 193 8.29 0.32 15.73
CA ASP A 193 8.35 0.58 17.17
C ASP A 193 7.69 -0.53 18.00
N SER A 194 6.64 -1.16 17.46
CA SER A 194 5.94 -2.25 18.15
C SER A 194 6.84 -3.47 18.31
N ARG A 195 7.64 -3.80 17.30
CA ARG A 195 8.61 -4.90 17.38
C ARG A 195 9.78 -4.59 18.29
N ILE A 196 10.29 -3.35 18.26
CA ILE A 196 11.35 -2.91 19.18
C ILE A 196 10.86 -3.01 20.62
N ALA A 197 9.66 -2.49 20.91
CA ALA A 197 9.05 -2.57 22.23
C ALA A 197 8.81 -4.03 22.67
N LEU A 198 8.31 -4.88 21.77
CA LEU A 198 8.10 -6.30 22.04
C LEU A 198 9.42 -7.00 22.39
N ARG A 199 10.50 -6.76 21.63
CA ARG A 199 11.79 -7.42 21.94
C ARG A 199 12.38 -6.94 23.27
N ARG A 200 12.28 -5.65 23.58
CA ARG A 200 12.65 -5.11 24.91
C ARG A 200 11.88 -5.82 26.02
N TYR A 201 10.58 -6.00 25.85
CA TYR A 201 9.74 -6.71 26.82
C TYR A 201 10.16 -8.19 26.96
N GLN A 202 10.44 -8.87 25.86
CA GLN A 202 10.94 -10.26 25.88
C GLN A 202 12.24 -10.41 26.67
N ILE A 203 13.20 -9.49 26.48
CA ILE A 203 14.45 -9.45 27.24
C ILE A 203 14.18 -9.25 28.73
N GLN A 204 13.32 -8.28 29.07
CA GLN A 204 12.98 -7.99 30.47
C GLN A 204 12.29 -9.15 31.19
N GLN A 205 11.52 -9.97 30.47
CA GLN A 205 10.80 -11.11 31.03
C GLN A 205 11.58 -12.42 30.93
N ASP A 206 12.79 -12.41 30.35
CA ASP A 206 13.60 -13.61 30.07
C ASP A 206 12.82 -14.67 29.28
N VAL A 207 12.13 -14.25 28.23
CA VAL A 207 11.33 -15.14 27.35
C VAL A 207 11.77 -15.05 25.89
N GLY A 208 11.66 -16.18 25.19
CA GLY A 208 12.05 -16.29 23.78
C GLY A 208 13.53 -16.62 23.62
N PRO A 209 14.14 -16.28 22.46
CA PRO A 209 15.56 -16.53 22.23
C PRO A 209 16.43 -15.74 23.21
N PRO A 210 17.51 -16.33 23.75
CA PRO A 210 18.51 -15.61 24.54
C PRO A 210 19.00 -14.38 23.80
N CYS A 211 19.17 -13.27 24.52
CA CYS A 211 19.61 -12.03 23.89
C CYS A 211 21.12 -12.02 23.65
N ASP A 212 21.55 -11.38 22.56
CA ASP A 212 22.96 -11.12 22.28
C ASP A 212 23.42 -9.86 23.05
N PRO A 213 24.38 -9.96 23.99
CA PRO A 213 24.79 -8.83 24.82
C PRO A 213 25.53 -7.72 24.06
N VAL A 214 25.93 -7.98 22.81
CA VAL A 214 26.57 -7.00 21.92
C VAL A 214 25.52 -6.39 20.98
N ASP A 215 24.87 -7.22 20.17
CA ASP A 215 23.94 -6.77 19.12
C ASP A 215 22.60 -6.24 19.70
N GLU A 216 22.20 -6.68 20.89
CA GLU A 216 20.93 -6.30 21.54
C GLU A 216 21.11 -5.44 22.80
N LYS A 217 22.32 -4.90 23.02
CA LYS A 217 22.59 -3.97 24.13
C LYS A 217 21.67 -2.76 24.12
N TRP A 218 21.37 -2.25 22.92
CA TRP A 218 20.46 -1.12 22.70
C TRP A 218 18.98 -1.42 23.06
N LEU A 219 18.64 -2.70 23.23
CA LEU A 219 17.34 -3.19 23.69
C LEU A 219 17.33 -3.51 25.20
N GLY A 220 18.45 -3.30 25.91
CA GLY A 220 18.57 -3.55 27.34
C GLY A 220 19.08 -4.94 27.70
N CYS A 221 19.63 -5.70 26.74
CA CYS A 221 20.32 -6.95 27.05
C CYS A 221 21.54 -6.67 27.95
N SER A 222 21.60 -7.38 29.07
CA SER A 222 22.75 -7.35 29.99
C SER A 222 23.49 -8.68 29.86
N GLY A 223 24.82 -8.64 29.87
CA GLY A 223 25.66 -9.84 29.81
C GLY A 223 25.71 -10.61 31.13
#